data_AF-A0A8H4Y5Q3-F1
#
_entry.id   AF-A0A8H4Y5Q3-F1
#
_cell.length_a   1.000
_cell.length_b   1.000
_cell.length_c   1.000
_cell.angle_alpha   90.00
_cell.angle_beta   90.00
_cell.angle_gamma   90.00
#
_symmetry.space_group_name_H-M   'P 1'
#
loop_
_entity.id
_entity.type
_entity.pdbx_description
1 polymer ?
#
loop_
_entity_poly.entity_id
_entity_poly.type
_entity_poly.pdbx_seq_one_letter_code
_entity_poly.pdbx_strand_id
1 'polypeptide(L)'
;MEFRSLARPAARLLSSRPSAVPLIPSRGHKTTSRTKRSLKIAPHDSFLPDRKAAFPASDSIIYNPPSSEASPLHTPFLFLPPNDARRAAITRLRHTPGSPVAPVSEGKLPPAMKYPRRNPNYNLTAADIQEMKRLRSEDPVTWSVNKLAEKFGCSTVFVKMAAPAPASYLKNLQAKQERREARWGAIRTQAREDRERRTGMLYRGEL
;
A
#
# COMPACT_ATOMS: atom_id res chain seq x y z
N MET A 1 1.72 67.96 -17.53
CA MET A 1 0.45 68.53 -18.04
C MET A 1 -0.60 67.44 -18.00
N GLU A 2 -1.86 67.82 -17.74
CA GLU A 2 -3.08 66.99 -17.62
C GLU A 2 -3.50 66.63 -16.17
N PHE A 3 -3.95 67.65 -15.45
CA PHE A 3 -4.89 67.53 -14.34
C PHE A 3 -6.28 67.20 -14.90
N ARG A 4 -6.75 65.96 -14.80
CA ARG A 4 -8.16 65.61 -15.12
C ARG A 4 -8.97 65.38 -13.85
N SER A 5 -9.62 66.48 -13.46
CA SER A 5 -11.00 66.58 -12.95
C SER A 5 -11.39 65.74 -11.74
N LEU A 6 -11.27 66.37 -10.56
CA LEU A 6 -12.14 66.15 -9.42
C LEU A 6 -13.56 66.66 -9.76
N ALA A 7 -14.43 65.79 -10.27
CA ALA A 7 -15.86 66.09 -10.40
C ALA A 7 -16.65 64.96 -9.72
N ARG A 8 -16.80 65.06 -8.39
CA ARG A 8 -17.81 64.28 -7.67
C ARG A 8 -19.14 65.01 -7.83
N PRO A 9 -20.22 64.36 -8.31
CA PRO A 9 -21.53 64.99 -8.34
C PRO A 9 -22.05 65.16 -6.91
N ALA A 10 -22.16 66.41 -6.45
CA ALA A 10 -22.73 66.80 -5.16
C ALA A 10 -24.27 66.61 -5.07
N ALA A 11 -24.87 65.82 -5.97
CA ALA A 11 -26.31 65.64 -6.09
C ALA A 11 -26.88 64.47 -5.25
N ARG A 12 -26.11 63.91 -4.31
CA ARG A 12 -26.57 62.78 -3.47
C ARG A 12 -27.02 63.16 -2.06
N LEU A 13 -27.11 64.44 -1.72
CA LEU A 13 -27.43 64.89 -0.35
C LEU A 13 -28.94 65.04 -0.05
N LEU A 14 -29.84 64.81 -1.02
CA LEU A 14 -31.29 65.05 -0.81
C LEU A 14 -32.21 63.86 -1.18
N SER A 15 -31.68 62.64 -1.31
CA SER A 15 -32.51 61.44 -1.42
C SER A 15 -32.68 60.82 -0.03
N SER A 16 -33.94 60.70 0.42
CA SER A 16 -34.33 59.98 1.63
C SER A 16 -33.70 58.58 1.62
N ARG A 17 -32.95 58.27 2.69
CA ARG A 17 -32.35 56.94 2.89
C ARG A 17 -33.46 55.89 2.95
N PRO A 18 -33.57 54.92 2.02
CA PRO A 18 -34.16 53.65 2.39
C PRO A 18 -33.26 53.03 3.47
N SER A 19 -33.86 52.38 4.46
CA SER A 19 -33.20 51.73 5.59
C SER A 19 -31.89 51.05 5.16
N ALA A 20 -30.78 51.54 5.70
CA ALA A 20 -29.48 50.96 5.47
C ALA A 20 -29.39 49.62 6.21
N VAL A 21 -29.93 48.56 5.62
CA VAL A 21 -29.54 47.20 6.02
C VAL A 21 -28.03 47.11 5.81
N PRO A 22 -27.25 46.64 6.80
CA PRO A 22 -25.82 46.50 6.59
C PRO A 22 -25.63 45.51 5.45
N LEU A 23 -25.16 45.99 4.29
CA LEU A 23 -24.64 45.13 3.24
C LEU A 23 -23.43 44.42 3.85
N ILE A 24 -23.62 43.23 4.40
CA ILE A 24 -22.51 42.38 4.82
C ILE A 24 -21.81 41.98 3.52
N PRO A 25 -20.59 42.47 3.23
CA PRO A 25 -19.90 42.04 2.04
C PRO A 25 -19.56 40.56 2.20
N SER A 26 -20.37 39.66 1.63
CA SER A 26 -20.08 38.24 1.63
C SER A 26 -18.94 37.98 0.63
N ARG A 27 -17.80 37.54 1.16
CA ARG A 27 -16.58 37.37 0.37
C ARG A 27 -16.60 36.01 -0.31
N GLY A 28 -17.23 35.92 -1.48
CA GLY A 28 -17.35 34.67 -2.25
C GLY A 28 -16.11 34.24 -3.05
N HIS A 29 -16.15 33.05 -3.63
CA HIS A 29 -15.09 32.42 -4.43
C HIS A 29 -15.19 32.69 -5.94
N LYS A 30 -15.70 33.85 -6.35
CA LYS A 30 -16.05 34.17 -7.75
C LYS A 30 -14.86 34.25 -8.73
N THR A 31 -13.63 34.11 -8.25
CA THR A 31 -12.41 34.21 -9.10
C THR A 31 -11.43 33.12 -8.71
N THR A 32 -10.67 32.62 -9.68
CA THR A 32 -9.63 31.59 -9.50
C THR A 32 -8.56 31.99 -8.47
N SER A 33 -8.20 33.29 -8.40
CA SER A 33 -7.27 33.77 -7.36
C SER A 33 -7.84 33.61 -5.95
N ARG A 34 -9.17 33.69 -5.78
CA ARG A 34 -9.81 33.55 -4.46
C ARG A 34 -9.89 32.08 -4.06
N THR A 35 -10.24 31.19 -4.98
CA THR A 35 -10.22 29.74 -4.72
C THR A 35 -8.80 29.25 -4.42
N LYS A 36 -7.79 29.70 -5.17
CA LYS A 36 -6.38 29.35 -4.90
C LYS A 36 -5.92 29.77 -3.51
N ARG A 37 -6.34 30.96 -3.03
CA ARG A 37 -5.97 31.44 -1.70
C ARG A 37 -6.70 30.68 -0.59
N SER A 38 -7.96 30.27 -0.80
CA SER A 38 -8.72 29.50 0.19
C SER A 38 -8.25 28.05 0.29
N LEU A 39 -7.78 27.45 -0.81
CA LEU A 39 -7.25 26.08 -0.86
C LEU A 39 -5.73 26.01 -0.65
N LYS A 40 -5.10 27.11 -0.18
CA LYS A 40 -3.65 27.15 0.02
C LYS A 40 -3.26 26.28 1.22
N ILE A 41 -2.43 25.28 0.98
CA ILE A 41 -1.75 24.50 2.01
C ILE A 41 -0.35 25.09 2.22
N ALA A 42 0.06 25.28 3.47
CA ALA A 42 1.40 25.76 3.79
C ALA A 42 2.45 24.67 3.50
N PRO A 43 3.70 25.04 3.15
CA PRO A 43 4.78 24.06 3.04
C PRO A 43 5.12 23.46 4.41
N HIS A 44 5.86 22.35 4.42
CA HIS A 44 6.37 21.76 5.66
C HIS A 44 7.34 22.71 6.39
N ASP A 45 7.35 22.65 7.72
CA ASP A 45 8.09 23.60 8.58
C ASP A 45 9.59 23.63 8.31
N SER A 46 10.17 22.51 7.85
CA SER A 46 11.59 22.44 7.46
C SER A 46 11.99 23.37 6.31
N PHE A 47 11.03 23.85 5.52
CA PHE A 47 11.27 24.80 4.42
C PHE A 47 10.96 26.24 4.82
N LEU A 48 10.42 26.48 6.02
CA LEU A 48 10.19 27.83 6.50
C LEU A 48 11.54 28.43 6.93
N PRO A 49 11.79 29.72 6.62
CA PRO A 49 13.02 30.37 7.05
C PRO A 49 13.09 30.39 8.58
N ASP A 50 14.25 30.04 9.12
CA ASP A 50 14.47 30.14 10.57
C ASP A 50 14.48 31.62 10.97
N ARG A 51 13.46 32.04 11.71
CA ARG A 51 13.28 33.43 12.15
C ARG A 51 14.31 33.87 13.18
N LYS A 52 15.12 32.94 13.71
CA LYS A 52 16.19 33.23 14.66
C LYS A 52 17.51 33.62 13.98
N ALA A 53 17.71 33.20 12.72
CA ALA A 53 18.93 33.50 11.99
C ALA A 53 18.88 34.92 11.40
N ALA A 54 20.02 35.62 11.40
CA ALA A 54 20.15 36.90 10.72
C ALA A 54 20.00 36.69 9.20
N PHE A 55 19.21 37.54 8.54
CA PHE A 55 19.00 37.45 7.09
C PHE A 55 20.07 38.25 6.34
N PRO A 56 20.70 37.68 5.28
CA PRO A 56 20.47 36.36 4.70
C PRO A 56 21.18 35.24 5.48
N ALA A 57 20.49 34.11 5.65
CA ALA A 57 21.11 32.90 6.21
C ALA A 57 22.14 32.30 5.23
N SER A 58 23.18 31.67 5.75
CA SER A 58 24.17 30.95 4.93
C SER A 58 23.58 29.67 4.34
N ASP A 59 24.08 29.26 3.16
CA ASP A 59 23.69 28.01 2.52
C ASP A 59 24.02 26.80 3.41
N SER A 60 23.04 25.92 3.63
CA SER A 60 23.19 24.71 4.43
C SER A 60 22.36 23.56 3.86
N ILE A 61 22.80 22.32 4.11
CA ILE A 61 22.09 21.11 3.71
C ILE A 61 21.29 20.61 4.92
N ILE A 62 19.97 20.50 4.76
CA ILE A 62 19.06 20.03 5.80
C ILE A 62 18.67 18.58 5.52
N TYR A 63 18.73 17.72 6.53
CA TYR A 63 18.21 16.35 6.45
C TYR A 63 16.70 16.36 6.73
N ASN A 64 15.89 16.11 5.70
CA ASN A 64 14.42 16.14 5.78
C ASN A 64 13.81 14.82 5.26
N PRO A 65 13.81 13.74 6.07
CA PRO A 65 13.22 12.47 5.65
C PRO A 65 11.69 12.64 5.50
N PRO A 66 11.10 12.38 4.32
CA PRO A 66 9.68 12.60 4.10
C PRO A 66 8.84 11.54 4.84
N SER A 67 7.65 11.94 5.30
CA SER A 67 6.65 11.04 5.89
C SER A 67 5.81 10.34 4.80
N SER A 68 6.48 9.74 3.82
CA SER A 68 5.86 9.05 2.69
C SER A 68 6.45 7.65 2.52
N GLU A 69 5.74 6.78 1.80
CA GLU A 69 6.27 5.46 1.46
C GLU A 69 7.49 5.60 0.54
N ALA A 70 8.51 4.76 0.78
CA ALA A 70 9.73 4.75 -0.02
C ALA A 70 9.48 4.09 -1.38
N SER A 71 10.05 4.65 -2.45
CA SER A 71 9.96 4.02 -3.77
C SER A 71 10.87 2.78 -3.87
N PRO A 72 10.57 1.81 -4.76
CA PRO A 72 11.41 0.63 -4.97
C PRO A 72 12.88 0.92 -5.35
N LEU A 73 13.16 2.12 -5.85
CA LEU A 73 14.51 2.58 -6.18
C LEU A 73 15.38 2.82 -4.94
N HIS A 74 14.77 3.02 -3.76
CA HIS A 74 15.46 3.12 -2.48
C HIS A 74 15.81 1.71 -1.99
N THR A 75 16.82 1.11 -2.62
CA THR A 75 17.24 -0.27 -2.37
C THR A 75 17.70 -0.45 -0.91
N PRO A 76 17.08 -1.37 -0.14
CA PRO A 76 17.49 -1.61 1.24
C PRO A 76 18.91 -2.19 1.29
N PHE A 77 19.62 -1.95 2.40
CA PHE A 77 21.00 -2.37 2.60
C PHE A 77 21.26 -3.86 2.28
N LEU A 78 20.29 -4.74 2.59
CA LEU A 78 20.39 -6.18 2.35
C LEU A 78 20.52 -6.55 0.87
N PHE A 79 19.97 -5.73 -0.03
CA PHE A 79 19.97 -5.98 -1.48
C PHE A 79 21.12 -5.28 -2.20
N LEU A 80 21.97 -4.55 -1.49
CA LEU A 80 23.16 -3.93 -2.09
C LEU A 80 24.28 -4.97 -2.27
N PRO A 81 24.94 -4.99 -3.45
CA PRO A 81 26.14 -5.81 -3.65
C PRO A 81 27.22 -5.51 -2.59
N PRO A 82 28.09 -6.48 -2.26
CA PRO A 82 29.18 -6.27 -1.31
C PRO A 82 30.12 -5.11 -1.68
N ASN A 83 30.36 -4.91 -2.98
CA ASN A 83 31.30 -3.91 -3.50
C ASN A 83 30.69 -2.52 -3.73
N ASP A 84 29.41 -2.29 -3.35
CA ASP A 84 28.77 -0.98 -3.53
C ASP A 84 29.27 0.02 -2.46
N ALA A 85 29.81 1.17 -2.88
CA ALA A 85 30.31 2.21 -1.99
C ALA A 85 29.25 2.74 -0.99
N ARG A 86 27.96 2.71 -1.37
CA ARG A 86 26.85 3.12 -0.50
C ARG A 86 26.73 2.21 0.72
N ARG A 87 27.13 0.95 0.60
CA ARG A 87 27.13 -0.02 1.71
C ARG A 87 28.07 0.42 2.83
N ALA A 88 29.25 0.95 2.49
CA ALA A 88 30.19 1.48 3.47
C ALA A 88 29.64 2.74 4.17
N ALA A 89 29.03 3.66 3.43
CA ALA A 89 28.41 4.86 3.99
C ALA A 89 27.26 4.54 4.96
N ILE A 90 26.35 3.64 4.58
CA ILE A 90 25.22 3.21 5.44
C ILE A 90 25.74 2.50 6.69
N THR A 91 26.79 1.68 6.57
CA THR A 91 27.39 1.02 7.74
C THR A 91 27.92 2.04 8.74
N ARG A 92 28.63 3.07 8.28
CA ARG A 92 29.09 4.17 9.14
C ARG A 92 27.91 4.88 9.84
N LEU A 93 26.86 5.21 9.08
CA LEU A 93 25.65 5.85 9.61
C LEU A 93 24.87 4.98 10.61
N ARG A 94 24.97 3.65 10.55
CA ARG A 94 24.34 2.76 11.54
C ARG A 94 25.06 2.74 12.88
N HIS A 95 26.37 2.99 12.87
CA HIS A 95 27.21 2.99 14.06
C HIS A 95 27.32 4.37 14.71
N THR A 96 26.76 5.44 14.11
CA THR A 96 26.70 6.75 14.74
C THR A 96 25.56 6.82 15.78
N PRO A 97 25.84 7.18 17.04
CA PRO A 97 24.82 7.26 18.08
C PRO A 97 23.80 8.36 17.76
N GLY A 98 22.51 8.09 17.95
CA GLY A 98 21.43 9.03 17.63
C GLY A 98 21.08 9.10 16.13
N SER A 99 21.70 8.27 15.29
CA SER A 99 21.35 8.17 13.88
C SER A 99 19.94 7.60 13.68
N PRO A 100 19.14 8.16 12.76
CA PRO A 100 17.82 7.62 12.42
C PRO A 100 17.90 6.22 11.77
N VAL A 101 19.09 5.79 11.34
CA VAL A 101 19.33 4.50 10.67
C VAL A 101 19.84 3.43 11.64
N ALA A 102 19.95 3.73 12.94
CA ALA A 102 20.42 2.80 13.95
C ALA A 102 19.55 1.51 13.97
N PRO A 103 20.15 0.32 14.10
CA PRO A 103 19.39 -0.93 14.13
C PRO A 103 18.45 -0.96 15.34
N VAL A 104 17.19 -1.28 15.08
CA VAL A 104 16.20 -1.49 16.14
C VAL A 104 16.50 -2.82 16.83
N SER A 105 16.61 -2.81 18.16
CA SER A 105 16.79 -4.03 18.96
C SER A 105 15.60 -4.99 18.79
N GLU A 106 15.83 -6.30 18.75
CA GLU A 106 14.78 -7.32 18.48
C GLU A 106 13.55 -7.21 19.41
N GLY A 107 13.74 -6.82 20.67
CA GLY A 107 12.64 -6.60 21.62
C GLY A 107 11.74 -5.38 21.34
N LYS A 108 12.06 -4.56 20.33
CA LYS A 108 11.28 -3.36 19.94
C LYS A 108 10.62 -3.50 18.56
N LEU A 109 10.64 -4.70 17.97
CA LEU A 109 9.97 -4.95 16.69
C LEU A 109 8.44 -4.93 16.86
N PRO A 110 7.68 -4.50 15.85
CA PRO A 110 6.22 -4.54 15.88
C PRO A 110 5.72 -6.00 15.96
N PRO A 111 4.46 -6.22 16.38
CA PRO A 111 3.91 -7.56 16.48
C PRO A 111 3.93 -8.28 15.14
N ALA A 112 4.36 -9.54 15.16
CA ALA A 112 4.36 -10.38 13.98
C ALA A 112 2.94 -10.58 13.43
N MET A 113 2.78 -10.42 12.11
CA MET A 113 1.51 -10.69 11.46
C MET A 113 1.16 -12.20 11.53
N LYS A 114 -0.11 -12.50 11.81
CA LYS A 114 -0.62 -13.88 12.00
C LYS A 114 -0.84 -14.57 10.65
N TYR A 115 0.25 -14.99 10.02
CA TYR A 115 0.19 -15.90 8.88
C TYR A 115 0.71 -17.28 9.27
N PRO A 116 0.21 -18.37 8.65
CA PRO A 116 0.76 -19.70 8.86
C PRO A 116 2.22 -19.72 8.38
N ARG A 117 3.15 -19.64 9.33
CA ARG A 117 4.58 -19.80 9.06
C ARG A 117 4.85 -21.28 8.84
N ARG A 118 5.53 -21.62 7.76
CA ARG A 118 5.90 -23.00 7.45
C ARG A 118 7.24 -23.29 8.14
N ASN A 119 7.21 -24.19 9.11
CA ASN A 119 8.41 -24.87 9.57
C ASN A 119 8.55 -26.13 8.71
N PRO A 120 9.53 -26.20 7.80
CA PRO A 120 9.66 -27.37 6.94
C PRO A 120 10.04 -28.59 7.78
N ASN A 121 9.28 -29.67 7.61
CA ASN A 121 9.56 -30.97 8.21
C ASN A 121 9.82 -31.98 7.08
N TYR A 122 10.93 -32.72 7.16
CA TYR A 122 11.40 -33.67 6.16
C TYR A 122 11.44 -35.08 6.75
N ASN A 123 10.32 -35.54 7.29
CA ASN A 123 10.17 -36.83 7.97
C ASN A 123 9.86 -38.00 7.03
N LEU A 124 9.50 -37.74 5.77
CA LEU A 124 9.03 -38.77 4.84
C LEU A 124 10.15 -39.45 4.07
N THR A 125 10.05 -40.76 3.95
CA THR A 125 10.94 -41.59 3.13
C THR A 125 10.37 -41.81 1.72
N ALA A 126 11.18 -42.36 0.81
CA ALA A 126 10.72 -42.69 -0.54
C ALA A 126 9.60 -43.76 -0.55
N ALA A 127 9.62 -44.69 0.41
CA ALA A 127 8.60 -45.72 0.56
C ALA A 127 7.23 -45.11 0.92
N ASP A 128 7.23 -44.14 1.85
CA ASP A 128 6.00 -43.43 2.27
C ASP A 128 5.36 -42.69 1.09
N ILE A 129 6.18 -42.10 0.21
CA ILE A 129 5.70 -41.41 -0.99
C ILE A 129 5.06 -42.40 -1.98
N GLN A 130 5.62 -43.61 -2.14
CA GLN A 130 5.04 -44.64 -3.00
C GLN A 130 3.70 -45.14 -2.44
N GLU A 131 3.63 -45.38 -1.12
CA GLU A 131 2.38 -45.76 -0.47
C GLU A 131 1.32 -44.66 -0.61
N MET A 132 1.70 -43.40 -0.41
CA MET A 132 0.81 -42.25 -0.59
C MET A 132 0.24 -42.17 -2.01
N LYS A 133 1.08 -42.41 -3.03
CA LYS A 133 0.65 -42.47 -4.43
C LYS A 133 -0.31 -43.63 -4.67
N ARG A 134 0.03 -44.81 -4.15
CA ARG A 134 -0.80 -46.02 -4.28
C ARG A 134 -2.19 -45.80 -3.70
N LEU A 135 -2.29 -45.41 -2.43
CA LEU A 135 -3.57 -45.19 -1.72
C LEU A 135 -4.46 -44.16 -2.44
N ARG A 136 -3.85 -43.11 -2.98
CA ARG A 136 -4.56 -42.05 -3.69
C ARG A 136 -5.01 -42.43 -5.09
N SER A 137 -4.29 -43.35 -5.74
CA SER A 137 -4.67 -43.92 -7.03
C SER A 137 -5.78 -44.94 -6.91
N GLU A 138 -5.79 -45.72 -5.81
CA GLU A 138 -6.82 -46.72 -5.50
C GLU A 138 -8.15 -46.02 -5.23
N ASP A 139 -8.23 -45.21 -4.16
CA ASP A 139 -9.49 -44.56 -3.77
C ASP A 139 -9.27 -43.08 -3.37
N PRO A 140 -9.34 -42.12 -4.32
CA PRO A 140 -9.12 -40.71 -4.03
C PRO A 140 -10.22 -40.07 -3.16
N VAL A 141 -11.37 -40.74 -3.00
CA VAL A 141 -12.49 -40.29 -2.16
C VAL A 141 -12.22 -40.61 -0.70
N THR A 142 -11.79 -41.84 -0.39
CA THR A 142 -11.50 -42.28 0.97
C THR A 142 -10.15 -41.72 1.44
N TRP A 143 -9.12 -41.77 0.58
CA TRP A 143 -7.78 -41.24 0.79
C TRP A 143 -7.64 -39.82 0.24
N SER A 144 -8.41 -38.91 0.86
CA SER A 144 -8.35 -37.48 0.56
C SER A 144 -7.00 -36.87 0.95
N VAL A 145 -6.71 -35.68 0.41
CA VAL A 145 -5.45 -34.95 0.69
C VAL A 145 -5.25 -34.75 2.19
N ASN A 146 -6.33 -34.44 2.92
CA ASN A 146 -6.28 -34.17 4.35
C ASN A 146 -5.97 -35.45 5.14
N LYS A 147 -6.61 -36.57 4.81
CA LYS A 147 -6.36 -37.85 5.48
C LYS A 147 -4.94 -38.36 5.27
N LEU A 148 -4.40 -38.20 4.06
CA LEU A 148 -3.01 -38.55 3.78
C LEU A 148 -2.04 -37.62 4.50
N ALA A 149 -2.34 -36.32 4.57
CA ALA A 149 -1.55 -35.36 5.33
C ALA A 149 -1.52 -35.72 6.83
N GLU A 150 -2.64 -36.16 7.40
CA GLU A 150 -2.74 -36.64 8.78
C GLU A 150 -1.99 -37.96 8.99
N LYS A 151 -2.20 -38.96 8.11
CA LYS A 151 -1.54 -40.28 8.19
C LYS A 151 -0.02 -40.18 8.17
N PHE A 152 0.51 -39.36 7.28
CA PHE A 152 1.96 -39.20 7.08
C PHE A 152 2.54 -37.99 7.83
N GLY A 153 1.74 -37.25 8.60
CA GLY A 153 2.18 -36.07 9.35
C GLY A 153 2.84 -34.99 8.48
N CYS A 154 2.30 -34.73 7.29
CA CYS A 154 2.88 -33.82 6.30
C CYS A 154 1.88 -32.74 5.82
N SER A 155 2.35 -31.76 5.04
CA SER A 155 1.48 -30.69 4.53
C SER A 155 0.54 -31.18 3.44
N THR A 156 -0.71 -30.71 3.42
CA THR A 156 -1.67 -30.98 2.34
C THR A 156 -1.17 -30.52 0.97
N VAL A 157 -0.34 -29.48 0.92
CA VAL A 157 0.31 -29.02 -0.33
C VAL A 157 1.33 -30.05 -0.81
N PHE A 158 2.10 -30.64 0.11
CA PHE A 158 3.07 -31.69 -0.22
C PHE A 158 2.37 -32.91 -0.79
N VAL A 159 1.27 -33.36 -0.18
CA VAL A 159 0.48 -34.49 -0.70
C VAL A 159 -0.03 -34.22 -2.12
N LYS A 160 -0.53 -33.01 -2.42
CA LYS A 160 -0.98 -32.65 -3.78
C LYS A 160 0.14 -32.70 -4.82
N MET A 161 1.37 -32.38 -4.41
CA MET A 161 2.55 -32.43 -5.26
C MET A 161 3.06 -33.87 -5.45
N ALA A 162 3.13 -34.64 -4.37
CA ALA A 162 3.69 -35.99 -4.37
C ALA A 162 2.75 -37.02 -5.00
N ALA A 163 1.44 -36.93 -4.73
CA ALA A 163 0.43 -37.87 -5.18
C ALA A 163 -0.74 -37.11 -5.84
N PRO A 164 -0.68 -36.79 -7.14
CA PRO A 164 -1.82 -36.23 -7.86
C PRO A 164 -2.96 -37.27 -7.92
N ALA A 165 -4.20 -36.78 -7.88
CA ALA A 165 -5.38 -37.66 -8.03
C ALA A 165 -5.52 -38.15 -9.48
N PRO A 166 -6.17 -39.31 -9.71
CA PRO A 166 -6.39 -39.80 -11.07
C PRO A 166 -7.24 -38.82 -11.89
N ALA A 167 -7.00 -38.78 -13.21
CA ALA A 167 -7.61 -37.80 -14.12
C ALA A 167 -9.16 -37.87 -14.12
N SER A 168 -9.73 -39.06 -13.99
CA SER A 168 -11.19 -39.25 -13.89
C SER A 168 -11.79 -38.52 -12.68
N TYR A 169 -11.13 -38.59 -11.53
CA TYR A 169 -11.55 -37.90 -10.32
C TYR A 169 -11.41 -36.38 -10.46
N LEU A 170 -10.34 -35.88 -11.09
CA LEU A 170 -10.16 -34.46 -11.37
C LEU A 170 -11.26 -33.90 -12.27
N LYS A 171 -11.63 -34.62 -13.33
CA LYS A 171 -12.77 -34.24 -14.20
C LYS A 171 -14.08 -34.18 -13.42
N ASN A 172 -14.32 -35.14 -12.52
CA ASN A 172 -15.51 -35.13 -11.66
C ASN A 172 -15.52 -33.94 -10.70
N LEU A 173 -14.36 -33.51 -10.19
CA LEU A 173 -14.24 -32.30 -9.35
C LEU A 173 -14.50 -31.03 -10.15
N GLN A 174 -13.97 -30.93 -11.38
CA GLN A 174 -14.22 -29.82 -12.29
C GLN A 174 -15.72 -29.70 -12.61
N ALA A 175 -16.37 -30.80 -13.01
CA ALA A 175 -17.82 -30.82 -13.25
C ALA A 175 -18.64 -30.41 -12.01
N LYS A 176 -18.20 -30.75 -10.79
CA LYS A 176 -18.84 -30.28 -9.55
C LYS A 176 -18.66 -28.78 -9.32
N GLN A 177 -17.49 -28.23 -9.69
CA GLN A 177 -17.22 -26.80 -9.64
C GLN A 177 -18.10 -26.05 -10.64
N GLU A 178 -18.13 -26.50 -11.89
CA GLU A 178 -18.97 -25.92 -12.96
C GLU A 178 -20.45 -25.90 -12.57
N ARG A 179 -20.99 -27.00 -12.00
CA ARG A 179 -22.37 -27.04 -11.50
C ARG A 179 -22.62 -26.04 -10.37
N ARG A 180 -21.62 -25.73 -9.55
CA ARG A 180 -21.72 -24.74 -8.48
C ARG A 180 -21.66 -23.33 -9.02
N GLU A 181 -20.82 -23.10 -10.02
CA GLU A 181 -20.63 -21.82 -10.70
C GLU A 181 -21.86 -21.47 -11.56
N ALA A 182 -22.45 -22.44 -12.24
CA ALA A 182 -23.69 -22.28 -13.00
C ALA A 182 -24.89 -21.86 -12.13
N ARG A 183 -24.84 -22.09 -10.80
CA ARG A 183 -25.87 -21.64 -9.85
C ARG A 183 -25.67 -20.20 -9.37
N TRP A 184 -24.58 -19.54 -9.74
CA TRP A 184 -24.34 -18.16 -9.32
C TRP A 184 -25.23 -17.21 -10.11
N GLY A 185 -25.90 -16.29 -9.40
CA GLY A 185 -26.58 -15.16 -10.03
C GLY A 185 -25.61 -14.07 -10.49
N ALA A 186 -26.09 -13.17 -11.36
CA ALA A 186 -25.26 -12.15 -12.03
C ALA A 186 -24.36 -11.34 -11.08
N ILE A 187 -24.89 -10.86 -9.96
CA ILE A 187 -24.14 -10.06 -8.96
C ILE A 187 -22.95 -10.84 -8.40
N ARG A 188 -23.16 -12.12 -8.07
CA ARG A 188 -22.11 -12.97 -7.49
C ARG A 188 -21.03 -13.29 -8.51
N THR A 189 -21.42 -13.53 -9.76
CA THR A 189 -20.50 -13.80 -10.86
C THR A 189 -19.60 -12.58 -11.10
N GLN A 190 -20.18 -11.39 -11.26
CA GLN A 190 -19.44 -10.14 -11.44
C GLN A 190 -18.47 -9.87 -10.27
N ALA A 191 -18.92 -10.06 -9.02
CA ALA A 191 -18.05 -9.87 -7.85
C ALA A 191 -16.86 -10.85 -7.80
N ARG A 192 -16.99 -12.05 -8.37
CA ARG A 192 -15.91 -13.05 -8.44
C ARG A 192 -14.92 -12.69 -9.55
N GLU A 193 -15.40 -12.29 -10.71
CA GLU A 193 -14.59 -11.78 -11.82
C GLU A 193 -13.79 -10.54 -11.39
N ASP A 194 -14.41 -9.59 -10.67
CA ASP A 194 -13.73 -8.41 -10.16
C ASP A 194 -12.64 -8.77 -9.12
N ARG A 195 -12.87 -9.80 -8.31
CA ARG A 195 -11.86 -10.30 -7.36
C ARG A 195 -10.66 -10.90 -8.10
N GLU A 196 -10.91 -11.68 -9.14
CA GLU A 196 -9.86 -12.24 -9.99
C GLU A 196 -9.08 -11.12 -10.70
N ARG A 197 -9.80 -10.14 -11.27
CA ARG A 197 -9.19 -8.96 -11.90
C ARG A 197 -8.29 -8.22 -10.92
N ARG A 198 -8.77 -7.90 -9.71
CA ARG A 198 -7.96 -7.24 -8.67
C ARG A 198 -6.72 -8.04 -8.30
N THR A 199 -6.83 -9.37 -8.25
CA THR A 199 -5.69 -10.25 -7.99
C THR A 199 -4.66 -10.16 -9.13
N GLY A 200 -5.11 -10.15 -10.38
CA GLY A 200 -4.24 -9.94 -11.54
C GLY A 200 -3.58 -8.55 -11.57
N MET A 201 -4.34 -7.49 -11.24
CA MET A 201 -3.84 -6.12 -11.12
C MET A 201 -2.74 -6.00 -10.06
N LEU A 202 -2.94 -6.63 -8.89
CA LEU A 202 -1.96 -6.66 -7.81
C LEU A 202 -0.62 -7.24 -8.27
N TYR A 203 -0.62 -8.39 -8.96
CA TYR A 203 0.61 -9.00 -9.45
C TYR A 203 1.27 -8.23 -10.61
N ARG A 204 0.52 -7.37 -11.31
CA ARG A 204 1.04 -6.43 -12.32
C ARG A 204 1.53 -5.11 -11.72
N GLY A 205 1.30 -4.86 -10.43
CA GLY A 205 1.65 -3.60 -9.76
C GLY A 205 0.71 -2.43 -10.08
N GLU A 206 -0.54 -2.71 -10.44
CA GLU A 206 -1.57 -1.70 -10.74
C GLU A 206 -2.45 -1.35 -9.51
N LEU A 207 -2.33 -2.12 -8.42
CA LEU A 207 -2.96 -1.94 -7.11
C LEU A 207 -1.92 -2.19 -6.02
#